data_AF-M6U4A6-F1
#
_entry.id   AF-M6U4A6-F1
#
_cell.length_a   1.000
_cell.length_b   1.000
_cell.length_c   1.000
_cell.angle_alpha   90.00
_cell.angle_beta   90.00
_cell.angle_gamma   90.00
#
_symmetry.space_group_name_H-M   'P 1'
#
loop_
_entity.id
_entity.type
_entity.pdbx_description
1 polymer ?
#
loop_
_entity_poly.entity_id
_entity_poly.type
_entity_poly.pdbx_seq_one_letter_code
_entity_poly.pdbx_strand_id
1 'polypeptide(L)'
;MAGQITQANGIASDSSGNIYLTGRASGNLDGQVLTGTQDLFVTKYDSGGNKQWTRLLGAAGISTTAYGVTSDGSGNLYTVGTTAGSLDGQTLTGTQDLFVVKYR
;
A
#
# COMPACT_ATOMS: atom_id res chain seq x y z
N MET A 1 22.12 -8.68 -10.39
CA MET A 1 20.98 -7.77 -10.18
C MET A 1 20.05 -8.45 -9.20
N ALA A 2 19.85 -7.92 -8.00
CA ALA A 2 18.87 -8.49 -7.07
C ALA A 2 17.47 -8.35 -7.71
N GLY A 3 16.69 -9.43 -7.73
CA GLY A 3 15.34 -9.40 -8.31
C GLY A 3 14.45 -8.43 -7.53
N GLN A 4 13.61 -7.67 -8.24
CA GLN A 4 12.56 -6.88 -7.61
C GLN A 4 11.49 -7.84 -7.07
N ILE A 5 11.02 -7.59 -5.85
CA ILE A 5 9.97 -8.40 -5.21
C ILE A 5 8.72 -7.56 -4.99
N THR A 6 7.57 -8.20 -5.17
CA THR A 6 6.27 -7.68 -4.71
C THR A 6 5.67 -8.76 -3.82
N GLN A 7 5.32 -8.39 -2.59
CA GLN A 7 4.78 -9.32 -1.59
C GLN A 7 3.48 -8.75 -1.04
N ALA A 8 2.39 -9.47 -1.24
CA ALA A 8 1.10 -9.18 -0.62
C ALA A 8 1.09 -9.68 0.83
N ASN A 9 0.56 -8.85 1.74
CA ASN A 9 0.46 -9.14 3.16
C ASN A 9 -1.00 -9.21 3.65
N GLY A 10 -1.94 -8.55 2.95
CA GLY A 10 -3.34 -8.52 3.36
C GLY A 10 -4.30 -8.37 2.18
N ILE A 11 -5.53 -8.83 2.40
CA ILE A 11 -6.64 -8.76 1.46
C ILE A 11 -7.94 -8.37 2.18
N ALA A 12 -8.78 -7.58 1.53
CA ALA A 12 -10.13 -7.23 1.99
C ALA A 12 -11.09 -7.09 0.82
N SER A 13 -12.40 -7.04 1.11
CA SER A 13 -13.44 -6.81 0.11
C SER A 13 -14.50 -5.83 0.64
N ASP A 14 -15.08 -5.02 -0.24
CA ASP A 14 -16.22 -4.16 0.11
C ASP A 14 -17.58 -4.81 -0.17
N SER A 15 -18.66 -4.11 0.17
CA SER A 15 -20.04 -4.56 -0.03
C SER A 15 -20.46 -4.68 -1.51
N SER A 16 -19.70 -4.10 -2.43
CA SER A 16 -19.89 -4.23 -3.87
C SER A 16 -19.10 -5.40 -4.47
N GLY A 17 -18.35 -6.15 -3.64
CA GLY A 17 -17.52 -7.26 -4.08
C GLY A 17 -16.20 -6.84 -4.71
N ASN A 18 -15.79 -5.57 -4.62
CA ASN A 18 -14.45 -5.18 -5.02
C ASN A 18 -13.43 -5.80 -4.06
N ILE A 19 -12.28 -6.21 -4.58
CA ILE A 19 -11.20 -6.82 -3.82
C ILE A 19 -10.01 -5.87 -3.72
N TYR A 20 -9.38 -5.85 -2.56
CA TYR A 20 -8.26 -4.96 -2.25
C TYR A 20 -7.10 -5.76 -1.69
N LEU A 21 -5.93 -5.63 -2.29
CA LEU A 21 -4.69 -6.22 -1.77
C LEU A 21 -3.76 -5.12 -1.27
N THR A 22 -3.00 -5.42 -0.23
CA THR A 22 -1.95 -4.54 0.29
C THR A 22 -0.66 -5.31 0.53
N GLY A 23 0.46 -4.61 0.59
CA GLY A 23 1.75 -5.20 0.88
C GLY A 23 2.91 -4.24 0.64
N ARG A 24 4.03 -4.76 0.12
CA ARG A 24 5.19 -3.95 -0.28
C ARG A 24 5.74 -4.36 -1.64
N ALA A 25 6.33 -3.40 -2.34
CA ALA A 25 7.06 -3.60 -3.59
C ALA A 25 8.48 -3.02 -3.46
N SER A 26 9.49 -3.75 -3.94
CA SER A 26 10.88 -3.28 -4.06
C SER A 26 11.26 -2.94 -5.50
N GLY A 27 10.26 -2.76 -6.36
CA GLY A 27 10.38 -2.33 -7.74
C GLY A 27 9.18 -1.51 -8.19
N ASN A 28 9.32 -0.85 -9.34
CA ASN A 28 8.20 -0.18 -10.00
C ASN A 28 7.08 -1.20 -10.24
N LEU A 29 5.84 -0.78 -10.01
CA LEU A 29 4.68 -1.68 -10.08
C LEU A 29 3.57 -1.02 -10.87
N ASP A 30 3.09 -1.69 -11.91
CA ASP A 30 1.93 -1.24 -12.72
C ASP A 30 2.05 0.20 -13.25
N GLY A 31 3.25 0.56 -13.72
CA GLY A 31 3.53 1.91 -14.24
C GLY A 31 3.77 2.96 -13.14
N GLN A 32 3.70 2.60 -11.86
CA GLN A 32 4.08 3.45 -10.76
C GLN A 32 5.56 3.30 -10.42
N VAL A 33 6.22 4.42 -10.15
CA VAL A 33 7.63 4.49 -9.77
C VAL A 33 7.73 4.48 -8.26
N LEU A 34 8.69 3.72 -7.73
CA LEU A 34 8.98 3.76 -6.30
C LEU A 34 9.46 5.13 -5.85
N THR A 35 9.04 5.52 -4.65
CA THR A 35 9.57 6.65 -3.90
C THR A 35 10.75 6.20 -3.04
N GLY A 36 10.59 5.10 -2.32
CA GLY A 36 11.55 4.55 -1.37
C GLY A 36 12.38 3.38 -1.91
N THR A 37 13.04 2.67 -0.99
CA THR A 37 13.69 1.38 -1.29
C THR A 37 12.68 0.24 -1.34
N GLN A 38 11.58 0.38 -0.59
CA GLN A 38 10.36 -0.38 -0.73
C GLN A 38 9.19 0.56 -0.45
N ASP A 39 8.15 0.50 -1.27
CA ASP A 39 6.91 1.25 -1.00
C ASP A 39 5.82 0.26 -0.62
N LEU A 40 4.87 0.72 0.21
CA LEU A 40 3.63 -0.02 0.33
C LEU A 40 2.91 0.03 -1.03
N PHE A 41 2.17 -1.02 -1.36
CA PHE A 41 1.22 -0.96 -2.48
C PHE A 41 -0.18 -1.25 -1.99
N VAL A 42 -1.17 -0.66 -2.66
CA VAL A 42 -2.57 -1.08 -2.62
C VAL A 42 -3.05 -1.31 -4.04
N THR A 43 -3.73 -2.43 -4.30
CA THR A 43 -4.31 -2.74 -5.61
C THR A 43 -5.79 -3.06 -5.44
N LYS A 44 -6.64 -2.44 -6.28
CA LYS A 44 -8.08 -2.71 -6.37
C LYS A 44 -8.38 -3.59 -7.58
N TYR A 45 -9.24 -4.57 -7.38
CA TYR A 45 -9.91 -5.35 -8.41
C TYR A 45 -11.43 -5.16 -8.28
N ASP A 46 -12.15 -5.22 -9.39
CA ASP A 46 -13.60 -5.30 -9.36
C ASP A 46 -14.08 -6.72 -9.01
N SER A 47 -15.40 -6.90 -8.85
CA SER A 47 -16.01 -8.20 -8.54
C SER A 47 -15.87 -9.24 -9.66
N GLY A 48 -15.50 -8.82 -10.87
CA GLY A 48 -15.15 -9.71 -11.98
C GLY A 48 -13.68 -10.13 -12.00
N GLY A 49 -12.88 -9.64 -11.05
CA GLY A 49 -11.44 -9.91 -10.98
C GLY A 49 -10.61 -9.04 -11.93
N ASN A 50 -11.17 -7.97 -12.51
CA ASN A 50 -10.40 -7.04 -13.34
C ASN A 50 -9.71 -6.00 -12.46
N LYS A 51 -8.40 -5.84 -12.64
CA LYS A 51 -7.62 -4.82 -11.94
C LYS A 51 -8.09 -3.43 -12.33
N GLN A 52 -8.49 -2.64 -11.34
CA GLN A 52 -8.95 -1.26 -11.51
C GLN A 52 -7.77 -0.29 -11.41
N TRP A 53 -6.95 -0.43 -10.37
CA TRP A 53 -5.78 0.41 -10.15
C TRP A 53 -4.80 -0.22 -9.17
N THR A 54 -3.55 0.23 -9.25
CA THR A 54 -2.51 0.03 -8.23
C THR A 54 -2.04 1.40 -7.78
N ARG A 55 -1.71 1.56 -6.49
CA ARG A 55 -1.13 2.76 -5.90
C ARG A 55 0.04 2.38 -5.01
N LEU A 56 1.17 3.07 -5.15
CA LEU A 56 2.35 3.00 -4.31
C LEU A 56 2.40 4.21 -3.38
N LEU A 57 2.90 4.01 -2.16
CA LEU A 57 3.18 5.08 -1.22
C LEU A 57 4.42 4.72 -0.39
N GLY A 58 5.38 5.62 -0.34
CA GLY A 58 6.60 5.40 0.42
C GLY A 58 7.32 6.70 0.75
N ALA A 59 8.46 6.54 1.38
CA ALA A 59 9.33 7.64 1.80
C ALA A 59 10.71 7.49 1.14
N ALA A 60 11.29 8.61 0.69
CA ALA A 60 12.53 8.61 -0.10
C ALA A 60 13.67 7.87 0.63
N GLY A 61 14.25 6.86 -0.02
CA GLY A 61 15.33 6.04 0.54
C GLY A 61 14.92 5.07 1.65
N ILE A 62 13.64 5.00 2.02
CA ILE A 62 13.13 4.23 3.15
C ILE A 62 12.28 3.04 2.68
N SER A 63 12.23 2.00 3.50
CA SER A 63 11.28 0.90 3.33
C SER A 63 9.98 1.20 4.07
N THR A 64 8.88 1.28 3.33
CA THR A 64 7.52 1.41 3.84
C THR A 64 6.78 0.11 3.55
N THR A 65 6.09 -0.45 4.56
CA THR A 65 5.38 -1.73 4.42
C THR A 65 3.99 -1.63 5.00
N ALA A 66 2.98 -2.04 4.23
CA ALA A 66 1.63 -2.25 4.74
C ALA A 66 1.43 -3.71 5.18
N TYR A 67 0.77 -3.90 6.32
CA TYR A 67 0.51 -5.22 6.94
C TYR A 67 -0.97 -5.61 6.96
N GLY A 68 -1.88 -4.64 6.86
CA GLY A 68 -3.31 -4.90 6.93
C GLY A 68 -4.10 -3.94 6.04
N VAL A 69 -5.27 -4.39 5.60
CA VAL A 69 -6.21 -3.60 4.81
C VAL A 69 -7.64 -3.95 5.24
N THR A 70 -8.51 -2.94 5.26
CA THR A 70 -9.95 -3.10 5.46
C THR A 70 -10.70 -2.06 4.63
N SER A 71 -12.00 -2.26 4.45
CA SER A 71 -12.90 -1.31 3.81
C SER A 71 -14.07 -0.95 4.72
N ASP A 72 -14.57 0.28 4.62
CA ASP A 72 -15.83 0.67 5.26
C ASP A 72 -17.04 0.43 4.36
N GLY A 73 -18.24 0.58 4.91
CA GLY A 73 -19.50 0.40 4.16
C GLY A 73 -19.75 1.45 3.07
N SER A 74 -18.92 2.49 2.99
CA SER A 74 -18.94 3.49 1.91
C SER A 74 -17.93 3.18 0.80
N GLY A 75 -17.21 2.05 0.89
CA GLY A 75 -16.21 1.64 -0.09
C GLY A 75 -14.86 2.36 0.05
N ASN A 76 -14.63 3.12 1.13
CA ASN A 76 -13.29 3.62 1.39
C ASN A 76 -12.39 2.50 1.93
N LEU A 77 -11.10 2.61 1.66
CA LEU A 77 -10.09 1.66 2.13
C LEU A 77 -9.22 2.26 3.19
N TYR A 78 -8.77 1.43 4.12
CA TYR A 78 -7.82 1.79 5.15
C TYR A 78 -6.74 0.72 5.17
N THR A 79 -5.49 1.13 5.04
CA THR A 79 -4.34 0.24 5.20
C THR A 79 -3.48 0.71 6.34
N VAL A 80 -2.94 -0.24 7.09
CA VAL A 80 -2.05 0.03 8.23
C VAL A 80 -0.68 -0.58 7.96
N GLY A 81 0.35 0.03 8.53
CA GLY A 81 1.72 -0.38 8.28
C GLY A 81 2.73 0.35 9.14
N THR A 82 4.00 0.19 8.79
CA THR A 82 5.10 0.95 9.39
C THR A 82 6.01 1.57 8.34
N THR A 83 6.65 2.67 8.73
CA THR A 83 7.64 3.40 7.94
C THR A 83 8.75 3.92 8.86
N ALA A 84 9.98 3.95 8.37
CA ALA A 84 11.12 4.56 9.08
C ALA A 84 11.48 5.94 8.50
N GLY A 85 10.49 6.63 7.94
CA GLY A 85 10.66 7.91 7.25
C GLY A 85 9.36 8.68 7.17
N SER A 86 9.48 10.00 6.99
CA SER A 86 8.34 10.91 6.83
C SER A 86 7.48 10.48 5.64
N LEU A 87 6.18 10.30 5.88
CA LEU A 87 5.24 9.70 4.94
C LEU A 87 3.99 10.56 4.82
N ASP A 88 3.57 10.85 3.59
CA ASP A 88 2.33 11.59 3.30
C ASP A 88 2.16 12.91 4.08
N GLY A 89 3.26 13.68 4.16
CA GLY A 89 3.30 14.96 4.89
C GLY A 89 3.41 14.84 6.42
N GLN A 90 3.43 13.63 6.98
CA GLN A 90 3.69 13.40 8.40
C GLN A 90 5.19 13.21 8.64
N THR A 91 5.74 13.96 9.59
CA THR A 91 7.17 13.88 9.92
C THR A 91 7.44 12.68 10.82
N LEU A 92 8.49 11.91 10.51
CA LEU A 92 8.93 10.80 11.35
C LEU A 92 9.23 11.26 12.78
N THR A 93 8.68 10.56 13.77
CA THR A 93 9.04 10.73 15.18
C THR A 93 9.77 9.48 15.70
N GLY A 94 11.00 9.65 16.18
CA GLY A 94 11.82 8.50 16.60
C GLY A 94 12.41 7.74 15.42
N THR A 95 12.37 6.40 15.45
CA THR A 95 13.03 5.54 14.43
C THR A 95 12.06 4.82 13.50
N GLN A 96 10.80 4.65 13.90
CA GLN A 96 9.75 4.01 13.11
C GLN A 96 8.38 4.47 13.60
N ASP A 97 7.52 4.86 12.67
CA ASP A 97 6.14 5.22 12.94
C ASP A 97 5.18 4.17 12.37
N LEU A 98 4.04 4.00 13.07
CA LEU A 98 2.87 3.35 12.51
C LEU A 98 2.08 4.36 11.67
N PHE A 99 1.37 3.87 10.66
CA PHE A 99 0.43 4.69 9.91
C PHE A 99 -0.91 3.98 9.73
N VAL A 100 -1.94 4.79 9.48
CA VAL A 100 -3.14 4.40 8.75
C VAL A 100 -3.29 5.33 7.55
N VAL A 101 -3.48 4.76 6.36
CA VAL A 101 -3.69 5.53 5.12
C VAL A 101 -5.07 5.18 4.58
N LYS A 102 -5.84 6.22 4.26
CA LYS A 102 -7.17 6.08 3.66
C LYS A 102 -7.10 6.27 2.15
N TYR A 103 -7.72 5.37 1.39
CA TYR A 103 -7.95 5.53 -0.05
C TYR A 103 -9.43 5.71 -0.34
N ARG A 104 -9.72 6.58 -1.31
CA ARG A 104 -11.03 6.83 -1.90
C ARG A 104 -10.96 6.56 -3.41
#